data_AF-X1MTJ8-F1
#
_entry.id   AF-X1MTJ8-F1
#
_cell.length_a   1.000
_cell.length_b   1.000
_cell.length_c   1.000
_cell.angle_alpha   90.00
_cell.angle_beta   90.00
_cell.angle_gamma   90.00
#
_symmetry.space_group_name_H-M   'P 1'
#
loop_
_entity.id
_entity.type
_entity.pdbx_description
1 polymer ?
#
loop_
_entity_poly.entity_id
_entity_poly.type
_entity_poly.pdbx_seq_one_letter_code
_entity_poly.pdbx_strand_id
1 'polypeptide(L)'
;ETILRKRHRIAEDEDNDFAVMSLEQMLGIFETITIALTVFLGLIGGISLLVGSIGIMNIMLVSVTERTREIGLRKAVGAKRRDILMQFLLEAAMLSLVGGAIGLSIAWVAAWGISQIDLGGFQINAVVSPLIVIVAVLVSVGIGLASGIYPAMRAARLNPIDALHYG
;
A
#
# COMPACT_ATOMS: atom_id res chain seq x y z
N GLU A 1 -15.79 -42.70 12.18
CA GLU A 1 -15.75 -43.39 10.88
C GLU A 1 -16.20 -44.86 10.96
N THR A 2 -15.57 -45.68 11.80
CA THR A 2 -15.86 -47.14 11.93
C THR A 2 -17.30 -47.49 12.28
N ILE A 3 -18.00 -46.64 13.07
CA ILE A 3 -19.42 -46.84 13.42
C ILE A 3 -20.36 -46.50 12.25
N LEU A 4 -19.99 -45.54 11.41
CA LEU A 4 -20.81 -45.11 10.26
C LEU A 4 -20.71 -46.10 9.10
N ARG A 5 -19.51 -46.63 8.80
CA ARG A 5 -19.32 -47.72 7.82
C ARG A 5 -20.17 -48.95 8.14
N LYS A 6 -20.17 -49.35 9.42
CA LYS A 6 -20.96 -50.50 9.89
C LYS A 6 -22.47 -50.28 9.77
N ARG A 7 -22.93 -49.03 9.87
CA ARG A 7 -24.35 -48.67 9.71
C ARG A 7 -24.77 -48.58 8.24
N HIS A 8 -23.86 -48.16 7.36
CA HIS A 8 -24.04 -48.12 5.90
C HIS A 8 -23.76 -49.45 5.19
N ARG A 9 -23.33 -50.50 5.92
CA ARG A 9 -22.99 -51.84 5.40
C ARG A 9 -21.91 -51.81 4.30
N ILE A 10 -20.99 -50.87 4.39
CA ILE A 10 -19.87 -50.74 3.45
C ILE A 10 -18.80 -51.77 3.81
N ALA A 11 -18.40 -52.59 2.84
CA ALA A 11 -17.32 -53.58 3.03
C ALA A 11 -15.97 -52.88 3.28
N GLU A 12 -14.96 -53.57 3.82
CA GLU A 12 -13.66 -52.94 4.14
C GLU A 12 -12.88 -52.48 2.89
N ASP A 13 -13.22 -53.03 1.72
CA ASP A 13 -12.66 -52.75 0.40
C ASP A 13 -13.48 -51.76 -0.44
N GLU A 14 -14.65 -51.33 0.05
CA GLU A 14 -15.47 -50.30 -0.60
C GLU A 14 -15.16 -48.89 -0.08
N ASP A 15 -15.23 -47.91 -0.98
CA ASP A 15 -15.08 -46.50 -0.65
C ASP A 15 -16.25 -46.01 0.24
N ASN A 16 -15.95 -45.07 1.16
CA ASN A 16 -16.98 -44.49 2.03
C ASN A 16 -18.04 -43.75 1.19
N ASP A 17 -19.33 -44.07 1.39
CA ASP A 17 -20.46 -43.36 0.79
C ASP A 17 -20.88 -42.10 1.59
N PHE A 18 -20.17 -41.81 2.69
CA PHE A 18 -20.42 -40.68 3.58
C PHE A 18 -19.16 -39.81 3.78
N ALA A 19 -19.34 -38.49 3.82
CA ALA A 19 -18.30 -37.54 4.18
C ALA A 19 -18.53 -37.06 5.63
N VAL A 20 -17.59 -37.37 6.54
CA VAL A 20 -17.59 -36.78 7.88
C VAL A 20 -16.74 -35.52 7.84
N MET A 21 -17.39 -34.38 7.67
CA MET A 21 -16.72 -33.08 7.79
C MET A 21 -16.85 -32.59 9.23
N SER A 22 -15.73 -32.47 9.93
CA SER A 22 -15.70 -31.85 11.26
C SER A 22 -15.82 -30.33 11.14
N LEU A 23 -16.36 -29.68 12.18
CA LEU A 23 -16.36 -28.21 12.26
C LEU A 23 -14.93 -27.65 12.18
N GLU A 24 -13.95 -28.38 12.70
CA GLU A 24 -12.53 -28.01 12.62
C GLU A 24 -12.00 -28.01 11.19
N GLN A 25 -12.32 -29.04 10.39
CA GLN A 25 -11.99 -29.06 8.96
C GLN A 25 -12.68 -27.93 8.19
N MET A 26 -13.94 -27.64 8.51
CA MET A 26 -14.68 -26.54 7.87
C MET A 26 -14.04 -25.18 8.21
N LEU A 27 -13.67 -24.94 9.47
CA LEU A 27 -12.95 -23.73 9.89
C LEU A 27 -11.57 -23.60 9.22
N GLY A 28 -10.82 -24.71 9.10
CA GLY A 28 -9.52 -24.71 8.44
C GLY A 28 -9.59 -24.35 6.95
N ILE A 29 -10.66 -24.76 6.26
CA ILE A 29 -10.92 -24.34 4.87
C ILE A 29 -11.16 -22.83 4.79
N PHE A 30 -11.99 -22.27 5.68
CA PHE A 30 -12.23 -20.82 5.73
C PHE A 30 -10.96 -20.04 6.02
N GLU A 31 -10.16 -20.47 7.00
CA GLU A 31 -8.89 -19.82 7.34
C GLU A 31 -7.94 -19.80 6.15
N THR A 32 -7.81 -20.94 5.44
CA THR A 32 -6.97 -21.05 4.25
C THR A 32 -7.42 -20.09 3.15
N ILE A 33 -8.73 -19.99 2.91
CA ILE A 33 -9.31 -19.05 1.92
C ILE A 33 -9.05 -17.61 2.35
N THR A 34 -9.27 -17.28 3.62
CA THR A 34 -9.02 -15.92 4.14
C THR A 34 -7.56 -15.52 3.99
N ILE A 35 -6.62 -16.39 4.37
CA ILE A 35 -5.17 -16.13 4.21
C ILE A 35 -4.82 -15.93 2.73
N ALA A 36 -5.33 -16.79 1.84
CA ALA A 36 -5.09 -16.67 0.40
C ALA A 36 -5.59 -15.32 -0.14
N LEU A 37 -6.80 -14.90 0.26
CA LEU A 37 -7.35 -13.59 -0.11
C LEU A 37 -6.54 -12.43 0.48
N THR A 38 -6.11 -12.52 1.73
CA THR A 38 -5.27 -11.49 2.37
C THR A 38 -3.95 -11.31 1.62
N VAL A 39 -3.27 -12.41 1.28
CA VAL A 39 -2.01 -12.35 0.51
C VAL A 39 -2.26 -11.79 -0.89
N PHE A 40 -3.30 -12.25 -1.57
CA PHE A 40 -3.65 -11.78 -2.91
C PHE A 40 -3.95 -10.28 -2.94
N LEU A 41 -4.80 -9.79 -2.03
CA LEU A 41 -5.10 -8.37 -1.91
C LEU A 41 -3.89 -7.56 -1.48
N GLY A 42 -3.04 -8.11 -0.61
CA GLY A 42 -1.77 -7.52 -0.21
C GLY A 42 -0.81 -7.34 -1.38
N LEU A 43 -0.73 -8.31 -2.29
CA LEU A 43 0.07 -8.23 -3.51
C LEU A 43 -0.44 -7.15 -4.46
N ILE A 44 -1.77 -7.09 -4.69
CA ILE A 44 -2.38 -6.03 -5.50
C ILE A 44 -2.08 -4.67 -4.91
N GLY A 45 -2.30 -4.51 -3.59
CA GLY A 45 -1.98 -3.28 -2.87
C GLY A 45 -0.52 -2.89 -3.01
N GLY A 46 0.41 -3.85 -2.86
CA GLY A 46 1.84 -3.65 -3.05
C GLY A 46 2.20 -3.17 -4.46
N ILE A 47 1.62 -3.77 -5.50
CA ILE A 47 1.83 -3.33 -6.88
C ILE A 47 1.27 -1.93 -7.10
N SER A 48 0.07 -1.62 -6.59
CA SER A 48 -0.52 -0.28 -6.67
C SER A 48 0.36 0.78 -6.00
N LEU A 49 0.97 0.45 -4.85
CA LEU A 49 1.92 1.32 -4.16
C LEU A 49 3.17 1.58 -5.00
N LEU A 50 3.72 0.55 -5.67
CA LEU A 50 4.86 0.72 -6.58
C LEU A 50 4.50 1.63 -7.76
N VAL A 51 3.36 1.40 -8.42
CA VAL A 51 2.90 2.25 -9.55
C VAL A 51 2.67 3.69 -9.08
N GLY A 52 2.05 3.89 -7.93
CA GLY A 52 1.85 5.21 -7.33
C GLY A 52 3.18 5.91 -7.03
N SER A 53 4.19 5.17 -6.54
CA SER A 53 5.52 5.70 -6.25
C SER A 53 6.23 6.24 -7.51
N ILE A 54 6.05 5.58 -8.66
CA ILE A 54 6.58 6.05 -9.94
C ILE A 54 5.88 7.36 -10.37
N GLY A 55 4.58 7.47 -10.10
CA GLY A 55 3.81 8.70 -10.32
C GLY A 55 4.38 9.89 -9.55
N ILE A 56 4.63 9.71 -8.24
CA ILE A 56 5.25 10.75 -7.40
C ILE A 56 6.62 11.13 -7.96
N MET A 57 7.46 10.15 -8.31
CA MET A 57 8.77 10.39 -8.88
C MET A 57 8.69 11.23 -10.16
N ASN A 58 7.75 10.93 -11.07
CA ASN A 58 7.58 11.66 -12.32
C ASN A 58 7.14 13.11 -12.10
N ILE A 59 6.15 13.34 -11.23
CA ILE A 59 5.70 14.69 -10.90
C ILE A 59 6.86 15.50 -10.31
N MET A 60 7.64 14.89 -9.42
CA MET A 60 8.81 15.55 -8.82
C MET A 60 9.90 15.84 -9.86
N LEU A 61 10.15 14.93 -10.82
CA LEU A 61 11.10 15.20 -11.91
C LEU A 61 10.69 16.38 -12.77
N VAL A 62 9.41 16.46 -13.15
CA VAL A 62 8.86 17.59 -13.91
C VAL A 62 8.98 18.88 -13.09
N SER A 63 8.61 18.85 -11.81
CA SER A 63 8.71 20.02 -10.93
C SER A 63 10.15 20.53 -10.78
N VAL A 64 11.14 19.62 -10.70
CA VAL A 64 12.56 19.99 -10.68
C VAL A 64 12.96 20.68 -11.97
N THR A 65 12.50 20.19 -13.12
CA THR A 65 12.82 20.81 -14.42
C THR A 65 12.18 22.19 -14.56
N GLU A 66 10.93 22.38 -14.13
CA GLU A 66 10.25 23.69 -14.14
C GLU A 66 10.93 24.70 -13.20
N ARG A 67 11.37 24.25 -12.02
CA ARG A 67 12.00 25.09 -10.99
C ARG A 67 13.53 25.16 -11.13
N THR A 68 14.11 24.74 -12.26
CA THR A 68 15.57 24.67 -12.45
C THR A 68 16.27 26.01 -12.16
N ARG A 69 15.74 27.13 -12.68
CA ARG A 69 16.30 28.48 -12.52
C ARG A 69 16.27 28.95 -11.06
N GLU A 70 15.19 28.65 -10.34
CA GLU A 70 15.06 28.99 -8.92
C GLU A 70 16.07 28.22 -8.06
N ILE A 71 16.27 26.93 -8.35
CA ILE A 71 17.27 26.09 -7.67
C ILE A 71 18.68 26.63 -7.96
N GLY A 72 18.95 27.01 -9.21
CA GLY A 72 20.19 27.66 -9.63
C GLY A 72 20.49 28.95 -8.86
N LEU A 73 19.50 29.84 -8.75
CA LEU A 73 19.58 31.07 -7.95
C LEU A 73 19.89 30.78 -6.47
N ARG A 74 19.15 29.86 -5.83
CA ARG A 74 19.41 29.48 -4.42
C ARG A 74 20.84 28.99 -4.21
N LYS A 75 21.35 28.16 -5.13
CA LYS A 75 22.72 27.65 -5.06
C LYS A 75 23.78 28.72 -5.34
N ALA A 76 23.51 29.67 -6.25
CA ALA A 76 24.42 30.79 -6.52
C ALA A 76 24.59 31.71 -5.30
N VAL A 77 23.54 31.86 -4.48
CA VAL A 77 23.57 32.63 -3.23
C VAL A 77 24.13 31.81 -2.04
N GLY A 78 24.50 30.55 -2.26
CA GLY A 78 25.23 29.73 -1.29
C GLY A 78 24.48 28.56 -0.66
N ALA A 79 23.27 28.21 -1.13
CA ALA A 79 22.56 27.03 -0.65
C ALA A 79 23.37 25.74 -0.90
N LYS A 80 23.52 24.90 0.13
CA LYS A 80 24.27 23.64 0.02
C LYS A 80 23.41 22.59 -0.67
N ARG A 81 24.07 21.57 -1.25
CA ARG A 81 23.38 20.42 -1.86
C ARG A 81 22.42 19.73 -0.88
N ARG A 82 22.77 19.68 0.41
CA ARG A 82 21.93 19.10 1.47
C ARG A 82 20.64 19.88 1.69
N ASP A 83 20.68 21.20 1.57
CA ASP A 83 19.50 22.06 1.79
C ASP A 83 18.45 21.80 0.70
N ILE A 84 18.92 21.76 -0.56
CA ILE A 84 18.08 21.42 -1.72
C ILE A 84 17.55 20.00 -1.60
N LEU A 85 18.40 19.04 -1.23
CA LEU A 85 17.99 17.64 -1.04
C LEU A 85 16.88 17.53 0.01
N MET A 86 17.07 18.13 1.19
CA MET A 86 16.09 18.10 2.29
C MET A 86 14.77 18.76 1.90
N GLN A 87 14.82 19.88 1.16
CA GLN A 87 13.62 20.55 0.68
C GLN A 87 12.76 19.62 -0.19
N PHE A 88 13.36 18.98 -1.20
CA PHE A 88 12.62 18.10 -2.10
C PHE A 88 12.18 16.79 -1.43
N LEU A 89 12.97 16.25 -0.50
CA LEU A 89 12.57 15.09 0.30
C LEU A 89 11.38 15.41 1.21
N LEU A 90 11.35 16.60 1.82
CA LEU A 90 10.22 17.05 2.61
C LEU A 90 8.98 17.29 1.74
N GLU A 91 9.13 17.85 0.53
CA GLU A 91 8.04 18.02 -0.43
C GLU A 91 7.44 16.64 -0.82
N ALA A 92 8.28 15.65 -1.12
CA ALA A 92 7.83 14.28 -1.39
C ALA A 92 7.16 13.61 -0.18
N ALA A 93 7.71 13.80 1.02
CA ALA A 93 7.13 13.30 2.26
C ALA A 93 5.77 13.96 2.56
N MET A 94 5.62 15.27 2.32
CA MET A 94 4.34 15.96 2.48
C MET A 94 3.30 15.50 1.45
N LEU A 95 3.69 15.37 0.17
CA LEU A 95 2.81 14.86 -0.88
C LEU A 95 2.30 13.46 -0.56
N SER A 96 3.19 12.57 -0.13
CA SER A 96 2.81 11.21 0.27
C SER A 96 1.94 11.20 1.51
N LEU A 97 2.24 11.99 2.55
CA LEU A 97 1.41 12.11 3.75
C LEU A 97 0.00 12.61 3.44
N VAL A 98 -0.14 13.63 2.60
CA VAL A 98 -1.45 14.14 2.18
C VAL A 98 -2.21 13.07 1.40
N GLY A 99 -1.55 12.40 0.46
CA GLY A 99 -2.15 11.28 -0.28
C GLY A 99 -2.55 10.13 0.63
N GLY A 100 -1.72 9.80 1.63
CA GLY A 100 -1.96 8.76 2.62
C GLY A 100 -3.13 9.10 3.54
N ALA A 101 -3.24 10.36 3.98
CA ALA A 101 -4.36 10.84 4.78
C ALA A 101 -5.68 10.79 4.00
N ILE A 102 -5.68 11.20 2.73
CA ILE A 102 -6.84 11.10 1.84
C ILE A 102 -7.22 9.62 1.63
N GLY A 103 -6.25 8.77 1.31
CA GLY A 103 -6.46 7.34 1.10
C GLY A 103 -7.02 6.64 2.34
N LEU A 104 -6.49 6.94 3.52
CA LEU A 104 -6.98 6.41 4.80
C LEU A 104 -8.41 6.88 5.10
N SER A 105 -8.73 8.14 4.79
CA SER A 105 -10.07 8.70 4.97
C SER A 105 -11.08 7.99 4.07
N ILE A 106 -10.73 7.77 2.80
CA ILE A 106 -11.55 7.00 1.85
C ILE A 106 -11.74 5.56 2.35
N ALA A 107 -10.65 4.91 2.79
CA ALA A 107 -10.71 3.55 3.32
C ALA A 107 -11.63 3.45 4.55
N TRP A 108 -11.58 4.43 5.45
CA TRP A 108 -12.43 4.48 6.64
C TRP A 108 -13.91 4.67 6.29
N VAL A 109 -14.23 5.59 5.37
CA VAL A 109 -15.60 5.80 4.89
C VAL A 109 -16.13 4.54 4.18
N ALA A 110 -15.31 3.90 3.36
CA ALA A 110 -15.68 2.65 2.69
C ALA A 110 -15.93 1.52 3.70
N ALA A 111 -15.05 1.34 4.69
CA ALA A 111 -15.22 0.35 5.75
C ALA A 111 -16.51 0.58 6.55
N TRP A 112 -16.79 1.83 6.91
CA TRP A 112 -18.03 2.20 7.58
C TRP A 112 -19.26 1.88 6.71
N GLY A 113 -19.23 2.24 5.43
CA GLY A 113 -20.33 1.97 4.50
C GLY A 113 -20.60 0.48 4.29
N ILE A 114 -19.55 -0.33 4.12
CA ILE A 114 -19.66 -1.79 4.00
C ILE A 114 -20.28 -2.40 5.27
N SER A 115 -19.92 -1.88 6.44
CA SER A 115 -20.44 -2.36 7.72
C SER A 115 -21.94 -2.10 7.92
N GLN A 116 -22.55 -1.22 7.11
CA GLN A 116 -23.99 -0.98 7.12
C GLN A 116 -24.78 -1.90 6.18
N ILE A 117 -24.10 -2.67 5.32
CA ILE A 117 -24.76 -3.53 4.34
C ILE A 117 -25.11 -4.87 5.01
N ASP A 118 -26.40 -5.17 5.09
CA ASP A 118 -26.90 -6.48 5.52
C ASP A 118 -27.12 -7.38 4.29
N LEU A 119 -26.22 -8.35 4.09
CA LEU A 119 -26.39 -9.39 3.07
C LEU A 119 -27.11 -10.60 3.68
N GLY A 120 -28.41 -10.43 3.97
CA GLY A 120 -29.29 -11.53 4.36
C GLY A 120 -28.86 -12.26 5.63
N GLY A 121 -28.41 -11.52 6.65
CA GLY A 121 -27.98 -12.07 7.95
C GLY A 121 -26.47 -12.19 8.13
N PHE A 122 -25.67 -11.92 7.08
CA PHE A 122 -24.21 -11.78 7.19
C PHE A 122 -23.82 -10.30 7.26
N GLN A 123 -23.45 -9.84 8.46
CA GLN A 123 -22.87 -8.52 8.68
C GLN A 123 -21.35 -8.58 8.54
N ILE A 124 -20.80 -7.88 7.55
CA ILE A 124 -19.35 -7.76 7.37
C ILE A 124 -18.86 -6.61 8.24
N ASN A 125 -18.26 -6.92 9.38
CA ASN A 125 -17.69 -5.91 10.26
C ASN A 125 -16.28 -5.52 9.79
N ALA A 126 -16.18 -4.44 9.00
CA ALA A 126 -14.90 -3.93 8.51
C ALA A 126 -14.26 -3.00 9.56
N VAL A 127 -13.39 -3.56 10.40
CA VAL A 127 -12.73 -2.82 11.49
C VAL A 127 -11.40 -2.24 11.03
N VAL A 128 -11.27 -0.91 11.10
CA VAL A 128 -9.98 -0.22 10.92
C VAL A 128 -9.27 -0.16 12.28
N SER A 129 -8.25 -0.98 12.48
CA SER A 129 -7.49 -1.01 13.72
C SER A 129 -6.45 0.12 13.78
N PRO A 130 -6.10 0.65 14.98
CA PRO A 130 -5.06 1.66 15.13
C PRO A 130 -3.69 1.23 14.59
N LEU A 131 -3.39 -0.09 14.64
CA LEU A 131 -2.15 -0.64 14.10
C LEU A 131 -2.11 -0.50 12.57
N ILE A 132 -3.21 -0.76 11.87
CA ILE A 132 -3.28 -0.60 10.41
C ILE A 132 -3.08 0.87 10.02
N VAL A 133 -3.62 1.81 10.79
CA VAL A 133 -3.40 3.25 10.57
C VAL A 133 -1.92 3.60 10.67
N ILE A 134 -1.23 3.14 11.72
CA ILE A 134 0.21 3.41 11.90
C ILE A 134 1.02 2.80 10.74
N VAL A 135 0.73 1.55 10.37
CA VAL A 135 1.40 0.88 9.26
C VAL A 135 1.17 1.63 7.95
N ALA A 136 -0.07 2.07 7.68
CA ALA A 136 -0.39 2.83 6.47
C ALA A 136 0.38 4.16 6.39
N VAL A 137 0.48 4.90 7.50
CA VAL A 137 1.25 6.15 7.56
C VAL A 137 2.74 5.89 7.33
N LEU A 138 3.32 4.87 7.99
CA LEU A 138 4.73 4.51 7.81
C LEU A 138 5.04 4.09 6.37
N VAL A 139 4.18 3.28 5.76
CA VAL A 139 4.32 2.85 4.37
C VAL A 139 4.20 4.04 3.42
N SER A 140 3.23 4.93 3.65
CA SER A 140 3.05 6.16 2.87
C SER A 140 4.30 7.05 2.88
N VAL A 141 4.82 7.37 4.07
CA VAL A 141 6.05 8.16 4.22
C VAL A 141 7.24 7.45 3.59
N GLY A 142 7.38 6.15 3.82
CA GLY A 142 8.47 5.34 3.27
C GLY A 142 8.50 5.38 1.73
N ILE A 143 7.34 5.24 1.09
CA ILE A 143 7.20 5.32 -0.36
C ILE A 143 7.45 6.74 -0.88
N GLY A 144 6.94 7.76 -0.19
CA GLY A 144 7.21 9.15 -0.53
C GLY A 144 8.70 9.49 -0.53
N LEU A 145 9.40 9.07 0.51
CA LEU A 145 10.85 9.24 0.60
C LEU A 145 11.58 8.44 -0.48
N ALA A 146 11.24 7.15 -0.66
CA ALA A 146 11.87 6.30 -1.66
C ALA A 146 11.75 6.86 -3.08
N SER A 147 10.53 7.30 -3.45
CA SER A 147 10.26 7.91 -4.76
C SER A 147 10.89 9.30 -4.92
N GLY A 148 11.02 10.06 -3.83
CA GLY A 148 11.60 11.41 -3.82
C GLY A 148 13.13 11.47 -3.86
N ILE A 149 13.85 10.40 -3.48
CA ILE A 149 15.32 10.38 -3.41
C ILE A 149 15.97 10.71 -4.75
N TYR A 150 15.54 10.05 -5.83
CA TYR A 150 16.11 10.27 -7.16
C TYR A 150 15.94 11.72 -7.67
N PRO A 151 14.72 12.30 -7.73
CA PRO A 151 14.54 13.68 -8.17
C PRO A 151 15.22 14.69 -7.24
N ALA A 152 15.19 14.47 -5.92
CA ALA A 152 15.86 15.36 -4.97
C ALA A 152 17.39 15.37 -5.17
N MET A 153 18.00 14.21 -5.44
CA MET A 153 19.41 14.14 -5.80
C MET A 153 19.72 14.84 -7.11
N ARG A 154 18.84 14.70 -8.12
CA ARG A 154 18.99 15.39 -9.41
C ARG A 154 18.97 16.91 -9.23
N ALA A 155 18.01 17.44 -8.47
CA ALA A 155 17.93 18.86 -8.13
C ALA A 155 19.17 19.36 -7.37
N ALA A 156 19.61 18.63 -6.35
CA ALA A 156 20.77 19.00 -5.54
C ALA A 156 22.08 19.06 -6.35
N ARG A 157 22.20 18.27 -7.42
CA ARG A 157 23.39 18.20 -8.29
C ARG A 157 23.42 19.22 -9.43
N LEU A 158 22.35 19.98 -9.66
CA LEU A 158 22.30 21.02 -10.72
C LEU A 158 23.44 22.04 -10.58
N ASN A 159 24.14 22.35 -11.66
CA ASN A 159 25.18 23.36 -11.65
C ASN A 159 24.54 24.77 -11.73
N PRO A 160 24.87 25.73 -10.83
CA PRO A 160 24.26 27.05 -10.85
C PRO A 160 24.45 27.80 -12.17
N ILE A 161 25.61 27.61 -12.83
CA ILE A 161 25.93 28.28 -14.09
C ILE A 161 25.00 27.77 -15.19
N ASP A 162 24.89 26.45 -15.35
CA ASP A 162 24.03 25.81 -16.35
C ASP A 162 22.55 26.15 -16.09
N ALA A 163 22.13 26.14 -14.83
CA ALA A 163 20.75 26.44 -14.42
C ALA A 163 20.32 27.90 -14.71
N LEU A 164 21.27 28.83 -14.84
CA LEU A 164 21.02 30.24 -15.17
C LEU A 164 21.15 30.54 -16.67
N HIS A 165 21.86 29.71 -17.42
CA HIS A 165 22.14 29.93 -18.85
C HIS A 165 21.02 29.43 -19.78
N TYR A 166 20.26 28.41 -19.36
CA TYR A 166 19.18 27.78 -20.15
C TYR A 166 17.78 28.36 -19.85
N GLY A 167 17.71 29.62 -19.41
CA GLY A 167 16.45 30.35 -19.16
C GLY A 167 16.14 31.34 -20.27
#